data_AF-A0A9D5ZSD6-F1
#
_entry.id   AF-A0A9D5ZSD6-F1
#
_cell.length_a   1.000
_cell.length_b   1.000
_cell.length_c   1.000
_cell.angle_alpha   90.00
_cell.angle_beta   90.00
_cell.angle_gamma   90.00
#
_symmetry.space_group_name_H-M   'P 1'
#
loop_
_entity.id
_entity.type
_entity.pdbx_description
1 polymer ?
#
loop_
_entity_poly.entity_id
_entity_poly.type
_entity_poly.pdbx_seq_one_letter_code
_entity_poly.pdbx_strand_id
1 'polypeptide(L)'
;MTSQFKTEDEFLTALKQVGLTKPLIVAQVKRGLAIKLLIDKLYTNKIVIAEKEIKDFYDQNPNYFKRPEQVKASHILIKTDPTDDEKKKAEKKKKLEDIGARIKKGEDFATLAKDNSDDPSGKAQGGDLGYFGRGQMVKPFEDAAFSMKVGDVSPIVETQFGYHIIKVTDKKPASTVALDEVKERIKEQLLRKRIQTEVALLIEKLKEKAKIVKVAS
;
A
#
# COMPACT_ATOMS: atom_id res chain seq x y z
N MET A 1 19.13 9.72 19.23
CA MET A 1 19.88 9.43 17.98
C MET A 1 20.74 8.17 18.18
N THR A 2 20.13 7.05 18.56
CA THR A 2 20.82 5.82 19.00
C THR A 2 20.33 4.58 18.23
N SER A 3 19.86 4.76 17.00
CA SER A 3 19.32 3.65 16.20
C SER A 3 20.31 3.07 15.19
N GLN A 4 21.43 3.75 14.91
CA GLN A 4 22.32 3.37 13.80
C GLN A 4 23.80 3.23 14.18
N PHE A 5 24.22 3.77 15.33
CA PHE A 5 25.58 3.65 15.87
C PHE A 5 25.50 3.19 17.32
N LYS A 6 26.34 2.21 17.69
CA LYS A 6 26.35 1.60 19.03
C LYS A 6 27.18 2.42 20.02
N THR A 7 28.14 3.20 19.53
CA THR A 7 29.01 4.05 20.35
C THR A 7 29.20 5.44 19.75
N GLU A 8 29.64 6.40 20.58
CA GLU A 8 30.00 7.73 20.11
C GLU A 8 31.21 7.70 19.15
N ASP A 9 32.17 6.80 19.38
CA ASP A 9 33.35 6.65 18.52
C ASP A 9 32.99 6.13 17.13
N GLU A 10 32.03 5.19 17.03
CA GLU A 10 31.48 4.74 15.74
C GLU A 10 30.82 5.90 14.97
N PHE A 11 30.02 6.72 15.67
CA PHE A 11 29.41 7.91 15.10
C PHE A 11 30.44 8.94 14.62
N LEU A 12 31.45 9.23 15.43
CA LEU A 12 32.53 10.17 15.09
C LEU A 12 33.38 9.68 13.91
N THR A 13 33.61 8.37 13.84
CA THR A 13 34.32 7.74 12.71
C THR A 13 33.51 7.86 11.43
N ALA A 14 32.20 7.60 11.49
CA ALA A 14 31.31 7.75 10.35
C ALA A 14 31.24 9.21 9.84
N LEU A 15 31.20 10.20 10.74
CA LEU A 15 31.24 11.61 10.36
C LEU A 15 32.52 11.98 9.59
N LYS A 16 33.68 11.49 10.05
CA LYS A 16 34.96 11.74 9.38
C LYS A 16 34.99 11.17 7.96
N GLN A 17 34.42 9.97 7.75
CA GLN A 17 34.37 9.33 6.43
C GLN A 17 33.58 10.14 5.39
N VAL A 18 32.57 10.90 5.82
CA VAL A 18 31.78 11.79 4.96
C VAL A 18 32.24 13.25 5.01
N GLY A 19 33.43 13.52 5.57
CA GLY A 19 34.00 14.87 5.64
C GLY A 19 33.30 15.84 6.60
N LEU A 20 32.55 15.32 7.58
CA LEU A 20 31.81 16.11 8.57
C LEU A 20 32.50 16.07 9.95
N THR A 21 32.28 17.11 10.75
CA THR A 21 32.79 17.20 12.12
C THR A 21 31.65 17.36 13.12
N LYS A 22 31.82 16.88 14.36
CA LYS A 22 30.84 17.06 15.43
C LYS A 22 30.44 18.54 15.63
N PRO A 23 31.38 19.52 15.69
CA PRO A 23 31.02 20.94 15.76
C PRO A 23 30.15 21.41 14.59
N LEU A 24 30.45 20.98 13.35
CA LEU A 24 29.66 21.33 12.17
C LEU A 24 28.24 20.77 12.26
N ILE A 25 28.09 19.50 12.63
CA ILE A 25 26.78 18.84 12.80
C ILE A 25 25.98 19.54 13.91
N VAL A 26 26.61 19.82 15.04
CA VAL A 26 25.96 20.55 16.15
C VAL A 26 25.51 21.93 15.68
N ALA A 27 26.34 22.66 14.92
CA ALA A 27 25.96 23.96 14.38
C ALA A 27 24.78 23.87 13.38
N GLN A 28 24.77 22.86 12.50
CA GLN A 28 23.68 22.61 11.56
C GLN A 28 22.37 22.25 12.29
N VAL A 29 22.43 21.37 13.29
CA VAL A 29 21.27 21.00 14.11
C VAL A 29 20.74 22.22 14.87
N LYS A 30 21.61 23.00 15.52
CA LYS A 30 21.22 24.25 16.19
C LYS A 30 20.53 25.22 15.24
N ARG A 31 21.07 25.40 14.03
CA ARG A 31 20.46 26.25 12.99
C ARG A 31 19.08 25.73 12.58
N GLY A 32 18.95 24.42 12.33
CA GLY A 32 17.68 23.80 11.98
C GLY A 32 16.62 23.97 13.08
N LEU A 33 17.01 23.77 14.34
CA LEU A 33 16.13 24.00 15.49
C LEU A 33 15.72 25.47 15.63
N ALA A 34 16.65 26.41 15.45
CA ALA A 34 16.33 27.83 15.49
C ALA A 34 15.31 28.22 14.41
N ILE A 35 15.47 27.70 13.18
CA ILE A 35 14.51 27.90 12.09
C ILE A 35 13.16 27.28 12.45
N LYS A 36 13.15 26.03 12.94
CA LYS A 36 11.92 25.35 13.38
C LYS A 36 11.18 26.16 14.44
N LEU A 37 11.86 26.56 15.51
CA LEU A 37 11.28 27.35 16.59
C LEU A 37 10.75 28.71 16.11
N LEU A 38 11.43 29.34 15.14
CA LEU A 38 10.96 30.56 14.52
C LEU A 38 9.66 30.33 13.74
N ILE A 39 9.61 29.30 12.89
CA ILE A 39 8.40 28.92 12.14
C ILE A 39 7.26 28.60 13.11
N ASP A 40 7.55 27.86 14.17
CA ASP A 40 6.56 27.48 15.18
C ASP A 40 5.99 28.71 15.89
N LYS A 41 6.86 29.64 16.29
CA LYS A 41 6.48 30.92 16.93
C LYS A 41 5.69 31.84 15.99
N LEU A 42 6.07 31.90 14.72
CA LEU A 42 5.46 32.84 13.77
C LEU A 42 4.13 32.31 13.20
N TYR A 43 4.06 31.02 12.90
CA TYR A 43 2.97 30.42 12.12
C TYR A 43 2.33 29.22 12.79
N THR A 44 3.07 28.15 13.09
CA THR A 44 2.47 26.87 13.55
C THR A 44 1.52 27.06 14.73
N ASN A 45 1.93 27.84 15.74
CA ASN A 45 1.14 28.05 16.95
C ASN A 45 -0.01 29.07 16.79
N LYS A 46 -0.09 29.76 15.65
CA LYS A 46 -1.11 30.77 15.36
C LYS A 46 -2.15 30.29 14.36
N ILE A 47 -1.80 29.30 13.55
CA ILE A 47 -2.70 28.75 12.54
C ILE A 47 -3.68 27.81 13.24
N VAL A 48 -4.95 28.16 13.18
CA VAL A 48 -6.06 27.27 13.53
C VAL A 48 -6.70 26.80 12.22
N ILE A 49 -6.93 25.49 12.11
CA ILE A 49 -7.68 24.91 10.99
C ILE A 49 -9.13 24.76 11.48
N ALA A 50 -10.07 25.44 10.82
CA ALA A 50 -11.47 25.37 11.22
C ALA A 50 -12.10 24.03 10.79
N GLU A 51 -13.08 23.56 11.56
CA GLU A 51 -13.85 22.35 11.27
C GLU A 51 -14.47 22.36 9.87
N LYS A 52 -14.95 23.54 9.45
CA LYS A 52 -15.50 23.74 8.11
C LYS A 52 -14.46 23.42 7.02
N GLU A 53 -13.21 23.83 7.20
CA GLU A 53 -12.16 23.58 6.21
C GLU A 53 -11.81 22.09 6.11
N ILE A 54 -11.83 21.39 7.25
CA ILE A 54 -11.62 19.94 7.30
C ILE A 54 -12.75 19.23 6.56
N LYS A 55 -14.01 19.63 6.82
CA LYS A 55 -15.19 19.09 6.13
C LYS A 55 -15.17 19.40 4.64
N ASP A 56 -14.90 20.65 4.25
CA ASP A 56 -14.81 21.07 2.84
C ASP A 56 -13.73 20.24 2.11
N PHE A 57 -12.56 20.03 2.73
CA PHE A 57 -11.52 19.18 2.15
C PHE A 57 -12.00 17.74 1.98
N TYR A 58 -12.68 17.17 2.97
CA TYR A 58 -13.22 15.81 2.87
C TYR A 58 -14.21 15.67 1.72
N ASP A 59 -15.19 16.58 1.66
CA ASP A 59 -16.27 16.55 0.66
C ASP A 59 -15.76 16.79 -0.77
N GLN A 60 -14.75 17.64 -0.94
CA GLN A 60 -14.16 17.96 -2.24
C GLN A 60 -13.17 16.91 -2.75
N ASN A 61 -12.71 16.00 -1.87
CA ASN A 61 -11.69 15.00 -2.23
C ASN A 61 -12.16 13.56 -1.94
N PRO A 62 -13.34 13.13 -2.42
CA PRO A 62 -13.94 11.85 -2.04
C PRO A 62 -13.07 10.64 -2.38
N ASN A 63 -12.27 10.72 -3.45
CA ASN A 63 -11.41 9.62 -3.89
C ASN A 63 -10.29 9.29 -2.89
N TYR A 64 -9.84 10.23 -2.04
CA TYR A 64 -8.85 9.97 -1.00
C TYR A 64 -9.39 9.12 0.16
N PHE A 65 -10.72 9.04 0.27
CA PHE A 65 -11.39 8.38 1.39
C PHE A 65 -12.14 7.12 0.94
N LYS A 66 -12.14 6.78 -0.35
CA LYS A 66 -12.67 5.51 -0.82
C LYS A 66 -11.75 4.36 -0.43
N ARG A 67 -12.32 3.36 0.23
CA ARG A 67 -11.75 2.01 0.36
C ARG A 67 -12.43 1.13 -0.69
N PRO A 68 -11.74 0.76 -1.79
CA PRO A 68 -12.34 -0.11 -2.79
C PRO A 68 -12.66 -1.47 -2.19
N GLU A 69 -13.59 -2.19 -2.81
CA GLU A 69 -13.88 -3.56 -2.39
C GLU A 69 -12.66 -4.47 -2.59
N GLN A 70 -12.55 -5.46 -1.72
CA GLN A 70 -11.52 -6.50 -1.78
C GLN A 70 -12.14 -7.87 -1.53
N VAL A 71 -11.59 -8.89 -2.17
CA VAL A 71 -11.95 -10.28 -1.97
C VAL A 71 -10.73 -11.01 -1.45
N LYS A 72 -10.94 -11.90 -0.47
CA LYS A 72 -9.97 -12.91 -0.09
C LYS A 72 -10.39 -14.24 -0.72
N ALA A 73 -9.47 -14.90 -1.41
CA ALA A 73 -9.76 -16.19 -2.04
C ALA A 73 -8.57 -17.14 -1.99
N SER A 74 -8.88 -18.42 -2.04
CA SER A 74 -7.92 -19.49 -2.31
C SER A 74 -8.16 -20.06 -3.70
N HIS A 75 -7.13 -20.63 -4.33
CA HIS A 75 -7.29 -21.28 -5.63
C HIS A 75 -6.50 -22.57 -5.81
N ILE A 76 -6.94 -23.37 -6.77
CA ILE A 76 -6.22 -24.53 -7.29
C ILE A 76 -6.07 -24.33 -8.80
N LEU A 77 -4.83 -24.08 -9.22
CA LEU A 77 -4.45 -23.99 -10.63
C LEU A 77 -3.96 -25.35 -11.16
N ILE A 78 -4.48 -25.78 -12.31
CA ILE A 78 -3.85 -26.77 -13.19
C ILE A 78 -3.38 -26.05 -14.46
N LYS A 79 -2.05 -25.99 -14.65
CA LYS A 79 -1.45 -25.18 -15.72
C LYS A 79 -1.69 -25.77 -17.09
N THR A 80 -2.04 -24.93 -18.07
CA THR A 80 -2.04 -25.31 -19.49
C THR A 80 -0.92 -24.59 -20.23
N ASP A 81 -0.31 -25.26 -21.19
CA ASP A 81 0.71 -24.69 -22.06
C ASP A 81 0.09 -24.34 -23.41
N PRO A 82 0.56 -23.27 -24.09
CA PRO A 82 0.09 -22.92 -25.44
C PRO A 82 0.27 -24.05 -26.46
N THR A 83 1.21 -24.97 -26.21
CA THR A 83 1.49 -26.15 -27.04
C THR A 83 0.66 -27.38 -26.69
N ASP A 84 -0.21 -27.30 -25.68
CA ASP A 84 -1.09 -28.42 -25.34
C ASP A 84 -2.11 -28.65 -26.45
N ASP A 85 -2.20 -29.89 -26.93
CA ASP A 85 -3.29 -30.34 -27.78
C ASP A 85 -4.61 -30.45 -26.99
N GLU A 86 -5.72 -30.60 -27.71
CA GLU A 86 -7.05 -30.72 -27.12
C GLU A 86 -7.17 -31.89 -26.13
N LYS A 87 -6.44 -32.99 -26.37
CA LYS A 87 -6.47 -34.15 -25.49
C LYS A 87 -5.82 -33.82 -24.14
N LYS A 88 -4.66 -33.17 -24.13
CA LYS A 88 -3.97 -32.72 -22.91
C LYS A 88 -4.79 -31.69 -22.15
N LYS A 89 -5.40 -30.74 -22.85
CA LYS A 89 -6.31 -29.76 -22.23
C LYS A 89 -7.50 -30.45 -21.57
N ALA A 90 -8.11 -31.43 -22.23
CA ALA A 90 -9.21 -32.21 -21.66
C ALA A 90 -8.79 -33.02 -20.43
N GLU A 91 -7.61 -33.65 -20.46
CA GLU A 91 -7.05 -34.37 -19.30
C GLU A 91 -6.80 -33.44 -18.10
N LYS A 92 -6.21 -32.26 -18.35
CA LYS A 92 -5.97 -31.22 -17.32
C LYS A 92 -7.27 -30.69 -16.73
N LYS A 93 -8.27 -30.44 -17.58
CA LYS A 93 -9.61 -30.03 -17.14
C LYS A 93 -10.27 -31.11 -16.30
N LYS A 94 -10.25 -32.36 -16.75
CA LYS A 94 -10.82 -33.51 -16.02
C LYS A 94 -10.16 -33.70 -14.65
N LYS A 95 -8.84 -33.56 -14.55
CA LYS A 95 -8.13 -33.57 -13.25
C LYS A 95 -8.70 -32.53 -12.29
N LEU A 96 -8.96 -31.32 -12.78
CA LEU A 96 -9.54 -30.26 -11.95
C LEU A 96 -11.02 -30.53 -11.62
N GLU A 97 -11.80 -31.12 -12.53
CA GLU A 97 -13.18 -31.57 -12.27
C GLU A 97 -13.23 -32.61 -11.14
N ASP A 98 -12.32 -33.58 -11.15
CA ASP A 98 -12.20 -34.60 -10.09
C ASP A 98 -11.86 -33.96 -8.73
N ILE A 99 -10.96 -32.98 -8.72
CA ILE A 99 -10.65 -32.18 -7.52
C ILE A 99 -11.90 -31.41 -7.05
N GLY A 100 -12.64 -30.79 -7.97
CA GLY A 100 -13.91 -30.12 -7.67
C GLY A 100 -14.96 -31.04 -7.05
N ALA A 101 -15.05 -32.28 -7.53
CA ALA A 101 -15.94 -33.30 -6.95
C ALA A 101 -15.52 -33.69 -5.52
N ARG A 102 -14.21 -33.79 -5.26
CA ARG A 102 -13.66 -34.04 -3.91
C ARG A 102 -13.97 -32.91 -2.93
N ILE A 103 -13.81 -31.65 -3.37
CA ILE A 103 -14.19 -30.48 -2.57
C ILE A 103 -15.68 -30.52 -2.21
N LYS A 104 -16.55 -30.86 -3.18
CA LYS A 104 -18.00 -30.99 -2.93
C LYS A 104 -18.37 -32.11 -1.95
N LYS A 105 -17.54 -33.15 -1.85
CA LYS A 105 -17.67 -34.23 -0.86
C LYS A 105 -17.17 -33.85 0.53
N GLY A 106 -16.63 -32.64 0.71
CA GLY A 106 -16.17 -32.12 2.00
C GLY A 106 -14.68 -32.27 2.26
N GLU A 107 -13.88 -32.69 1.28
CA GLU A 107 -12.42 -32.68 1.44
C GLU A 107 -11.89 -31.25 1.59
N ASP A 108 -10.86 -31.09 2.42
CA ASP A 108 -10.29 -29.78 2.73
C ASP A 108 -9.61 -29.15 1.49
N PHE A 109 -10.04 -27.92 1.17
CA PHE A 109 -9.54 -27.19 0.00
C PHE A 109 -8.04 -26.91 0.09
N ALA A 110 -7.54 -26.55 1.28
CA ALA A 110 -6.14 -26.19 1.45
C ALA A 110 -5.21 -27.39 1.26
N THR A 111 -5.64 -28.57 1.72
CA THR A 111 -4.96 -29.84 1.46
C THR A 111 -4.95 -30.15 -0.03
N LEU A 112 -6.11 -30.09 -0.70
CA LEU A 112 -6.18 -30.35 -2.14
C LEU A 112 -5.34 -29.36 -2.96
N ALA A 113 -5.29 -28.10 -2.56
CA ALA A 113 -4.45 -27.08 -3.20
C ALA A 113 -2.95 -27.39 -3.02
N LYS A 114 -2.53 -27.76 -1.80
CA LYS A 114 -1.15 -28.18 -1.51
C LYS A 114 -0.71 -29.36 -2.35
N ASP A 115 -1.58 -30.33 -2.54
CA ASP A 115 -1.22 -31.57 -3.23
C ASP A 115 -1.27 -31.41 -4.75
N ASN A 116 -2.25 -30.65 -5.26
CA ASN A 116 -2.61 -30.71 -6.68
C ASN A 116 -2.31 -29.43 -7.47
N SER A 117 -2.13 -28.28 -6.81
CA SER A 117 -1.95 -27.03 -7.54
C SER A 117 -0.55 -26.91 -8.17
N ASP A 118 -0.54 -26.36 -9.38
CA ASP A 118 0.66 -26.02 -10.15
C ASP A 118 1.12 -24.57 -9.93
N ASP A 119 0.40 -23.79 -9.11
CA ASP A 119 0.82 -22.44 -8.70
C ASP A 119 1.80 -22.53 -7.50
N PRO A 120 3.10 -22.23 -7.69
CA PRO A 120 4.07 -22.30 -6.61
C PRO A 120 3.83 -21.25 -5.51
N SER A 121 3.19 -20.13 -5.84
CA SER A 121 3.01 -19.02 -4.89
C SER A 121 1.95 -19.32 -3.82
N GLY A 122 0.83 -19.93 -4.21
CA GLY A 122 -0.23 -20.35 -3.28
C GLY A 122 -0.04 -21.74 -2.67
N LYS A 123 0.71 -22.65 -3.30
CA LYS A 123 0.79 -24.07 -2.89
C LYS A 123 1.18 -24.25 -1.42
N ALA A 124 2.19 -23.54 -0.93
CA ALA A 124 2.64 -23.64 0.46
C ALA A 124 1.57 -23.22 1.50
N GLN A 125 0.67 -22.32 1.11
CA GLN A 125 -0.37 -21.73 1.95
C GLN A 125 -1.78 -22.28 1.64
N GLY A 126 -1.86 -23.45 1.00
CA GLY A 126 -3.14 -24.07 0.67
C GLY A 126 -3.94 -23.29 -0.38
N GLY A 127 -3.24 -22.61 -1.28
CA GLY A 127 -3.81 -21.82 -2.34
C GLY A 127 -4.29 -20.43 -1.92
N ASP A 128 -4.11 -20.00 -0.67
CA ASP A 128 -4.51 -18.66 -0.19
C ASP A 128 -3.74 -17.56 -0.93
N LEU A 129 -4.48 -16.63 -1.54
CA LEU A 129 -3.94 -15.47 -2.26
C LEU A 129 -3.99 -14.18 -1.43
N GLY A 130 -4.54 -14.23 -0.22
CA GLY A 130 -4.80 -13.02 0.58
C GLY A 130 -5.89 -12.14 -0.02
N TYR A 131 -5.99 -10.89 0.45
CA TYR A 131 -6.94 -9.93 -0.09
C TYR A 131 -6.39 -9.28 -1.35
N PHE A 132 -7.24 -9.21 -2.38
CA PHE A 132 -6.98 -8.44 -3.58
C PHE A 132 -8.20 -7.61 -3.97
N GLY A 133 -7.94 -6.42 -4.51
CA GLY A 133 -8.89 -5.53 -5.14
C GLY A 133 -8.98 -5.78 -6.65
N ARG A 134 -9.89 -5.05 -7.29
CA ARG A 134 -10.04 -5.07 -8.76
C ARG A 134 -8.76 -4.58 -9.46
N GLY A 135 -8.45 -5.17 -10.61
CA GLY A 135 -7.27 -4.91 -11.42
C GLY A 135 -6.00 -5.64 -10.95
N GLN A 136 -6.05 -6.43 -9.87
CA GLN A 136 -4.89 -7.15 -9.36
C GLN A 136 -4.78 -8.60 -9.86
N MET A 137 -5.87 -9.17 -10.35
CA MET A 137 -5.93 -10.53 -10.90
C MET A 137 -6.32 -10.49 -12.39
N VAL A 138 -6.07 -11.58 -13.12
CA VAL A 138 -6.54 -11.70 -14.50
C VAL A 138 -8.07 -11.66 -14.54
N LYS A 139 -8.60 -10.98 -15.55
CA LYS A 139 -10.03 -10.63 -15.61
C LYS A 139 -11.01 -11.79 -15.38
N PRO A 140 -10.84 -12.99 -15.98
CA PRO A 140 -11.76 -14.11 -15.74
C PRO A 140 -11.75 -14.59 -14.28
N PHE A 141 -10.57 -14.62 -13.64
CA PHE A 141 -10.42 -15.00 -12.25
C PHE A 141 -11.08 -13.96 -11.33
N GLU A 142 -10.80 -12.68 -11.60
CA GLU A 142 -11.38 -11.57 -10.85
C GLU A 142 -12.91 -11.56 -10.92
N ASP A 143 -13.48 -11.61 -12.14
CA ASP A 143 -14.92 -11.55 -12.35
C ASP A 143 -15.63 -12.71 -11.60
N ALA A 144 -15.04 -13.90 -11.59
CA ALA A 144 -15.53 -15.04 -10.82
C ALA A 144 -15.42 -14.79 -9.29
N ALA A 145 -14.26 -14.41 -8.79
CA ALA A 145 -14.05 -14.18 -7.35
C ALA A 145 -14.96 -13.07 -6.79
N PHE A 146 -15.13 -11.97 -7.52
CA PHE A 146 -15.95 -10.84 -7.10
C PHE A 146 -17.46 -11.09 -7.23
N SER A 147 -17.92 -12.04 -8.04
CA SER A 147 -19.35 -12.36 -8.17
C SER A 147 -19.86 -13.39 -7.15
N MET A 148 -18.99 -14.25 -6.63
CA MET A 148 -19.36 -15.31 -5.67
C MET A 148 -19.58 -14.83 -4.24
N LYS A 149 -20.26 -15.59 -3.37
CA LYS A 149 -20.38 -15.27 -1.94
C LYS A 149 -19.21 -15.85 -1.15
N VAL A 150 -19.01 -15.34 0.08
CA VAL A 150 -18.04 -15.93 1.01
C VAL A 150 -18.44 -17.37 1.31
N GLY A 151 -17.49 -18.30 1.18
CA GLY A 151 -17.68 -19.74 1.33
C GLY A 151 -17.91 -20.48 0.00
N ASP A 152 -18.27 -19.79 -1.07
CA ASP A 152 -18.54 -20.41 -2.36
C ASP A 152 -17.26 -20.95 -3.01
N VAL A 153 -17.44 -22.03 -3.77
CA VAL A 153 -16.42 -22.63 -4.64
C VAL A 153 -16.88 -22.49 -6.09
N SER A 154 -16.03 -21.94 -6.94
CA SER A 154 -16.34 -21.65 -8.33
C SER A 154 -16.51 -22.92 -9.17
N PRO A 155 -17.21 -22.84 -10.31
CA PRO A 155 -16.94 -23.74 -11.43
C PRO A 155 -15.50 -23.54 -11.93
N ILE A 156 -15.07 -24.36 -12.90
CA ILE A 156 -13.77 -24.18 -13.53
C ILE A 156 -13.72 -22.82 -14.24
N VAL A 157 -12.75 -22.01 -13.86
CA VAL A 157 -12.44 -20.72 -14.48
C VAL A 157 -11.22 -20.89 -15.36
N GLU A 158 -11.36 -20.61 -16.65
CA GLU A 158 -10.25 -20.67 -17.61
C GLU A 158 -9.55 -19.31 -17.70
N THR A 159 -8.22 -19.35 -17.74
CA THR A 159 -7.37 -18.17 -17.91
C THR A 159 -6.20 -18.52 -18.82
N GLN A 160 -5.40 -17.53 -19.20
CA GLN A 160 -4.13 -17.75 -19.91
C GLN A 160 -3.13 -18.66 -19.18
N PHE A 161 -3.29 -18.88 -17.87
CA PHE A 161 -2.41 -19.76 -17.09
C PHE A 161 -2.90 -21.21 -17.01
N GLY A 162 -4.13 -21.48 -17.48
CA GLY A 162 -4.81 -22.76 -17.33
C GLY A 162 -6.10 -22.64 -16.55
N TYR A 163 -6.48 -23.75 -15.93
CA TYR A 163 -7.78 -23.92 -15.29
C TYR A 163 -7.70 -23.73 -13.79
N HIS A 164 -8.68 -23.03 -13.23
CA HIS A 164 -8.73 -22.66 -11.82
C HIS A 164 -10.03 -23.13 -11.17
N ILE A 165 -9.94 -23.60 -9.93
CA ILE A 165 -11.07 -23.59 -8.99
C ILE A 165 -10.74 -22.57 -7.92
N ILE A 166 -11.70 -21.71 -7.61
CA ILE A 166 -11.56 -20.58 -6.69
C ILE A 166 -12.49 -20.82 -5.51
N LYS A 167 -12.02 -20.60 -4.29
CA LYS A 167 -12.84 -20.56 -3.08
C LYS A 167 -12.76 -19.17 -2.46
N VAL A 168 -13.88 -18.48 -2.34
CA VAL A 168 -13.90 -17.17 -1.67
C VAL A 168 -13.93 -17.39 -0.16
N THR A 169 -12.95 -16.85 0.54
CA THR A 169 -12.78 -17.03 1.98
C THR A 169 -13.20 -15.81 2.80
N ASP A 170 -13.17 -14.61 2.20
CA ASP A 170 -13.72 -13.40 2.81
C ASP A 170 -13.99 -12.30 1.77
N LYS A 171 -14.79 -11.29 2.13
CA LYS A 171 -15.01 -10.07 1.33
C LYS A 171 -15.07 -8.82 2.20
N LYS A 172 -14.39 -7.77 1.73
CA LYS A 172 -14.50 -6.42 2.26
C LYS A 172 -15.25 -5.57 1.24
N PRO A 173 -16.47 -5.10 1.53
CA PRO A 173 -17.21 -4.26 0.61
C PRO A 173 -16.52 -2.91 0.44
N ALA A 174 -16.82 -2.27 -0.70
CA ALA A 174 -16.40 -0.90 -0.91
C ALA A 174 -17.01 -0.01 0.19
N SER A 175 -16.20 0.85 0.78
CA SER A 175 -16.63 1.77 1.83
C SER A 175 -15.94 3.11 1.66
N THR A 176 -16.41 4.11 2.40
CA THR A 176 -15.73 5.40 2.51
C THR A 176 -15.32 5.57 3.96
N VAL A 177 -14.06 5.96 4.19
CA VAL A 177 -13.55 6.21 5.54
C VAL A 177 -14.32 7.39 6.13
N ALA A 178 -14.90 7.22 7.32
CA ALA A 178 -15.68 8.29 7.94
C ALA A 178 -14.79 9.52 8.23
N LEU A 179 -15.36 10.72 8.14
CA LEU A 179 -14.65 11.97 8.42
C LEU A 179 -13.96 11.92 9.79
N ASP A 180 -14.63 11.41 10.82
CA ASP A 180 -14.10 11.33 12.17
C ASP A 180 -12.82 10.47 12.28
N GLU A 181 -12.70 9.41 11.49
CA GLU A 181 -11.49 8.57 11.44
C GLU A 181 -10.29 9.29 10.83
N VAL A 182 -10.53 10.25 9.93
CA VAL A 182 -9.47 10.93 9.15
C VAL A 182 -9.30 12.41 9.49
N LYS A 183 -10.13 12.94 10.38
CA LYS A 183 -10.20 14.36 10.72
C LYS A 183 -8.85 14.93 11.14
N GLU A 184 -8.16 14.28 12.07
CA GLU A 184 -6.83 14.74 12.53
C GLU A 184 -5.79 14.68 11.42
N ARG A 185 -5.81 13.64 10.58
CA ARG A 185 -4.92 13.54 9.42
C ARG A 185 -5.15 14.65 8.40
N ILE A 186 -6.41 14.99 8.12
CA ILE A 186 -6.77 16.11 7.24
C ILE A 186 -6.28 17.43 7.85
N LYS A 187 -6.54 17.64 9.15
CA LYS A 187 -6.12 18.84 9.87
C LYS A 187 -4.59 19.03 9.81
N GLU A 188 -3.81 17.99 10.07
CA GLU A 188 -2.36 18.01 9.96
C GLU A 188 -1.89 18.33 8.54
N GLN A 189 -2.54 17.75 7.52
CA GLN A 189 -2.22 18.03 6.13
C GLN A 189 -2.52 19.48 5.74
N LEU A 190 -3.67 20.03 6.15
CA LEU A 190 -4.06 21.41 5.91
C LEU A 190 -3.12 22.39 6.64
N LEU A 191 -2.77 22.09 7.90
CA LEU A 191 -1.81 22.86 8.68
C LEU A 191 -0.45 22.90 8.00
N ARG A 192 0.09 21.73 7.62
CA ARG A 192 1.36 21.62 6.90
C ARG A 192 1.35 22.42 5.61
N LYS A 193 0.27 22.31 4.82
CA LYS A 193 0.11 23.06 3.57
C LYS A 193 0.13 24.56 3.81
N ARG A 194 -0.61 25.07 4.81
CA ARG A 194 -0.65 26.48 5.16
C ARG A 194 0.71 27.00 5.63
N ILE A 195 1.39 26.26 6.50
CA ILE A 195 2.75 26.61 6.95
C ILE A 195 3.71 26.68 5.76
N GLN A 196 3.66 25.72 4.83
CA GLN A 196 4.51 25.75 3.63
C GLN A 196 4.26 27.00 2.78
N THR A 197 3.00 27.39 2.59
CA THR A 197 2.64 28.62 1.87
C THR A 197 3.17 29.86 2.57
N GLU A 198 2.95 30.00 3.89
CA GLU A 198 3.44 31.16 4.66
C GLU A 198 4.96 31.26 4.70
N VAL A 199 5.65 30.13 4.86
CA VAL A 199 7.12 30.08 4.84
C VAL A 199 7.66 30.45 3.47
N ALA A 200 7.04 29.99 2.38
CA ALA A 200 7.43 30.40 1.03
C ALA A 200 7.30 31.92 0.84
N LEU A 201 6.19 32.51 1.28
CA LEU A 201 5.97 33.97 1.25
C LEU A 201 6.98 34.73 2.12
N LEU A 202 7.32 34.20 3.30
CA LEU A 202 8.33 34.79 4.17
C LEU A 202 9.71 34.78 3.50
N ILE A 203 10.09 33.68 2.86
CA ILE A 203 11.36 33.56 2.15
C ILE A 203 11.46 34.60 1.04
N GLU A 204 10.41 34.79 0.25
CA GLU A 204 10.40 35.81 -0.81
C GLU A 204 10.58 37.22 -0.24
N LYS A 205 9.84 37.58 0.83
CA LYS A 205 10.00 38.87 1.52
C LYS A 205 11.40 39.08 2.11
N LEU A 206 12.02 38.01 2.62
CA LEU A 206 13.37 38.07 3.16
C LEU A 206 14.42 38.24 2.06
N LYS A 207 14.22 37.60 0.89
CA LYS A 207 15.11 37.76 -0.27
C LYS A 207 15.12 39.20 -0.79
N GLU A 208 13.96 39.84 -0.86
CA GLU A 208 13.85 41.26 -1.28
C GLU A 208 14.64 42.22 -0.38
N LYS A 209 14.70 41.91 0.92
CA LYS A 209 15.39 42.75 1.92
C LYS A 209 16.86 42.38 2.12
N ALA A 210 17.31 41.26 1.56
CA ALA A 210 18.65 40.75 1.76
C ALA A 210 19.58 41.19 0.62
N LYS A 211 20.81 41.60 0.96
CA LYS A 211 21.89 41.72 -0.04
C LYS A 211 22.37 40.32 -0.40
N ILE A 212 21.85 39.75 -1.47
CA ILE A 212 22.24 38.42 -1.97
C ILE A 212 23.36 38.59 -3.00
N VAL A 213 24.56 38.12 -2.66
CA VAL A 213 25.69 38.07 -3.59
C VAL A 213 25.86 36.63 -4.07
N LYS A 214 25.81 36.39 -5.38
CA LYS A 214 26.19 35.10 -5.96
C LYS A 214 27.69 34.95 -5.86
N VAL A 215 28.14 33.95 -5.11
CA VAL A 215 29.55 33.53 -5.15
C VAL A 215 29.69 32.62 -6.36
N ALA A 216 30.53 33.01 -7.32
CA ALA A 216 30.90 32.13 -8.42
C ALA A 216 31.59 30.89 -7.85
N SER A 217 31.09 29.72 -8.23
CA SER A 217 31.66 28.41 -7.93
C SER A 217 32.94 28.17 -8.72
#